data_AF-A0A6M2EWA6-F1
#
_entry.id   AF-A0A6M2EWA6-F1
#
_cell.length_a   1.000
_cell.length_b   1.000
_cell.length_c   1.000
_cell.angle_alpha   90.00
_cell.angle_beta   90.00
_cell.angle_gamma   90.00
#
_symmetry.space_group_name_H-M   'P 1'
#
loop_
_entity.id
_entity.type
_entity.pdbx_description
1 polymer ?
#
loop_
_entity_poly.entity_id
_entity_poly.type
_entity_poly.pdbx_seq_one_letter_code
_entity_poly.pdbx_strand_id
1 'polypeptide(L)'
;MQSSNGIFTCQKKYASDILKRFKMEDCKPVGTPMTTSIKLSKDDESEKVDESLYRGLIGSLQYLTASRPDILFAVSILSRFMHSPRETHFIAAKRILRYIKGTIDLGIFCPKSS
;
A
#
# COMPACT_ATOMS: atom_id res chain seq x y z
N MET A 1 9.45 25.96 -9.95
CA MET A 1 8.29 26.27 -9.09
C MET A 1 7.30 25.11 -9.16
N GLN A 2 7.30 24.20 -8.19
CA GLN A 2 6.29 23.14 -8.12
C GLN A 2 5.21 23.59 -7.12
N SER A 3 4.03 23.95 -7.62
CA SER A 3 2.89 24.26 -6.78
C SER A 3 2.42 22.99 -6.07
N SER A 4 2.16 23.10 -4.77
CA SER A 4 1.65 22.03 -3.89
C SER A 4 0.39 21.33 -4.44
N ASN A 5 -0.45 22.06 -5.19
CA ASN A 5 -1.63 21.49 -5.86
C ASN A 5 -1.28 20.42 -6.93
N GLY A 6 -0.14 20.57 -7.61
CA GLY A 6 0.28 19.62 -8.65
C GLY A 6 0.75 18.29 -8.07
N ILE A 7 1.52 18.32 -6.99
CA ILE A 7 2.01 17.11 -6.30
C ILE A 7 0.85 16.34 -5.67
N PHE A 8 -0.10 17.04 -5.03
CA PHE A 8 -1.29 16.45 -4.42
C PHE A 8 -2.18 15.72 -5.43
N THR A 9 -2.46 16.36 -6.57
CA THR A 9 -3.28 15.77 -7.65
C THR A 9 -2.63 14.52 -8.22
N CYS A 10 -1.30 14.52 -8.38
CA CYS A 10 -0.55 13.35 -8.83
C CYS A 10 -0.61 12.18 -7.84
N GLN A 11 -0.58 12.43 -6.53
CA GLN A 11 -0.63 11.39 -5.50
C GLN A 11 -2.02 10.73 -5.41
N LYS A 12 -3.09 11.52 -5.39
CA LYS A 12 -4.47 11.00 -5.39
C LYS A 12 -4.75 10.17 -6.64
N LYS A 13 -4.31 10.67 -7.80
CA LYS A 13 -4.39 9.95 -9.07
C LYS A 13 -3.61 8.64 -9.00
N TYR A 14 -2.37 8.68 -8.51
CA TYR A 14 -1.52 7.50 -8.38
C TYR A 14 -2.12 6.44 -7.44
N ALA A 15 -2.65 6.84 -6.29
CA ALA A 15 -3.36 5.94 -5.38
C ALA A 15 -4.58 5.30 -6.06
N SER A 16 -5.35 6.08 -6.82
CA SER A 16 -6.50 5.58 -7.59
C SER A 16 -6.08 4.59 -8.69
N ASP A 17 -5.00 4.88 -9.40
CA ASP A 17 -4.47 4.05 -10.48
C ASP A 17 -3.92 2.71 -9.94
N ILE A 18 -3.29 2.72 -8.76
CA ILE A 18 -2.87 1.48 -8.07
C ILE A 18 -4.11 0.64 -7.70
N LEU A 19 -5.14 1.26 -7.11
CA LEU A 19 -6.37 0.53 -6.77
C LEU A 19 -6.99 -0.13 -7.99
N LYS A 20 -7.06 0.56 -9.13
CA LYS A 20 -7.51 0.00 -10.40
C LYS A 20 -6.64 -1.15 -10.88
N ARG A 21 -5.32 -0.95 -10.92
CA ARG A 21 -4.34 -1.94 -11.39
C ARG A 21 -4.45 -3.27 -10.65
N PHE A 22 -4.73 -3.23 -9.34
CA PHE A 22 -4.86 -4.42 -8.51
C PHE A 22 -6.32 -4.85 -8.25
N LYS A 23 -7.30 -4.28 -8.98
CA LYS A 23 -8.74 -4.60 -8.87
C LYS A 23 -9.32 -4.39 -7.46
N MET A 24 -8.91 -3.29 -6.82
CA MET A 24 -9.27 -2.90 -5.46
C MET A 24 -10.07 -1.58 -5.40
N GLU A 25 -10.57 -1.10 -6.53
CA GLU A 25 -11.33 0.17 -6.60
C GLU A 25 -12.64 0.13 -5.81
N ASP A 26 -13.30 -1.03 -5.77
CA ASP A 26 -14.56 -1.27 -5.05
C ASP A 26 -14.37 -2.01 -3.72
N CYS A 27 -13.13 -2.11 -3.23
CA CYS A 27 -12.87 -2.80 -1.99
C CYS A 27 -13.48 -2.05 -0.78
N LYS A 28 -13.95 -2.82 0.22
CA LYS A 28 -14.43 -2.23 1.48
C LYS A 28 -13.24 -1.61 2.23
N PRO A 29 -13.26 -0.31 2.55
CA PRO A 29 -12.16 0.35 3.23
C PRO A 29 -11.96 -0.21 4.65
N VAL A 30 -10.76 -0.02 5.19
CA VAL A 30 -10.42 -0.39 6.57
C VAL A 30 -9.71 0.77 7.26
N GLY A 31 -9.85 0.88 8.58
CA GLY A 31 -9.25 1.96 9.36
C GLY A 31 -7.77 1.76 9.72
N THR A 32 -7.19 0.57 9.49
CA THR A 32 -5.78 0.30 9.83
C THR A 32 -5.02 -0.34 8.65
N PRO A 33 -3.77 0.09 8.39
CA PRO A 33 -2.95 -0.47 7.31
C PRO A 33 -2.50 -1.91 7.59
N MET A 34 -2.38 -2.28 8.86
CA MET A 34 -1.97 -3.61 9.30
C MET A 34 -2.85 -4.07 10.48
N THR A 35 -2.98 -5.38 10.68
CA THR A 35 -3.64 -5.96 11.87
C THR A 35 -2.56 -6.52 12.78
N THR A 36 -2.76 -6.41 14.10
CA THR A 36 -1.89 -7.03 15.11
C THR A 36 -1.89 -8.57 15.06
N SER A 37 -2.86 -9.19 14.38
CA SER A 37 -3.07 -10.63 14.35
C SER A 37 -2.44 -11.38 13.16
N ILE A 38 -1.85 -10.69 12.18
CA ILE A 38 -1.23 -11.37 11.04
C ILE A 38 0.20 -11.77 11.43
N LYS A 39 0.38 -13.02 11.86
CA LYS A 39 1.71 -13.63 11.99
C LYS A 39 2.27 -13.87 10.57
N LEU A 40 2.94 -12.87 10.01
CA LEU A 40 3.69 -13.02 8.77
C LEU A 40 4.93 -13.88 9.08
N SER A 41 4.86 -15.16 8.72
CA SER A 41 5.95 -16.12 8.93
C SER A 41 6.68 -16.40 7.62
N LYS A 42 7.98 -16.72 7.71
CA LYS A 42 8.71 -17.30 6.58
C LYS A 42 8.29 -18.74 6.29
N ASP A 43 7.86 -19.45 7.34
CA ASP A 43 7.36 -20.83 7.27
C ASP A 43 5.86 -20.89 7.01
N ASP A 44 5.33 -19.86 6.34
CA ASP A 44 3.93 -19.83 5.99
C ASP A 44 3.64 -20.88 4.90
N GLU A 45 2.78 -21.84 5.26
CA GLU A 45 2.39 -22.96 4.41
C GLU A 45 1.29 -22.60 3.40
N SER A 46 0.79 -21.35 3.41
CA SER A 46 -0.20 -20.91 2.43
C SER A 46 0.33 -20.93 0.99
N GLU A 47 -0.58 -20.84 0.04
CA GLU A 47 -0.24 -20.95 -1.38
C GLU A 47 0.78 -19.89 -1.81
N LYS A 48 1.64 -20.28 -2.75
CA LYS A 48 2.60 -19.34 -3.36
C LYS A 48 1.82 -18.34 -4.21
N VAL A 49 2.23 -17.08 -4.14
CA VAL A 49 1.69 -16.01 -4.99
C VAL A 49 2.67 -15.74 -6.13
N ASP A 50 2.18 -15.29 -7.27
CA ASP A 50 3.03 -14.83 -8.36
C ASP A 50 3.99 -13.72 -7.89
N GLU A 51 5.30 -13.96 -8.05
CA GLU A 51 6.34 -13.06 -7.57
C GLU A 51 6.28 -11.69 -8.28
N SER A 52 5.98 -11.67 -9.58
CA SER A 52 5.94 -10.43 -10.36
C SER A 52 4.78 -9.55 -9.91
N LEU A 53 3.60 -10.13 -9.70
CA LEU A 53 2.42 -9.47 -9.19
C LEU A 53 2.68 -8.88 -7.80
N TYR A 54 3.26 -9.67 -6.90
CA TYR A 54 3.56 -9.23 -5.54
C TYR A 54 4.62 -8.13 -5.52
N ARG A 55 5.73 -8.28 -6.26
CA ARG A 55 6.78 -7.26 -6.37
C ARG A 55 6.22 -5.97 -6.96
N GLY A 56 5.37 -6.06 -7.99
CA GLY A 56 4.69 -4.92 -8.58
C GLY A 56 3.82 -4.18 -7.57
N LEU A 57 3.08 -4.91 -6.73
CA LEU A 57 2.27 -4.32 -5.67
C LEU A 57 3.13 -3.60 -4.62
N ILE A 58 4.15 -4.28 -4.07
CA ILE A 58 4.98 -3.68 -3.05
C ILE A 58 5.76 -2.48 -3.61
N GLY A 59 6.24 -2.53 -4.85
CA GLY A 59 6.89 -1.39 -5.50
C GLY A 59 5.97 -0.18 -5.62
N SER A 60 4.71 -0.39 -6.02
CA SER A 60 3.69 0.65 -6.06
C SER A 60 3.40 1.24 -4.67
N LEU A 61 3.31 0.40 -3.64
CA LEU A 61 3.12 0.85 -2.25
C LEU A 61 4.34 1.60 -1.72
N GLN A 62 5.57 1.17 -2.06
CA GLN A 62 6.81 1.81 -1.67
C GLN A 62 6.92 3.23 -2.23
N TYR A 63 6.40 3.48 -3.44
CA TYR A 63 6.34 4.84 -3.97
C TYR A 63 5.40 5.73 -3.15
N LEU A 64 4.27 5.19 -2.69
CA LEU A 64 3.32 5.91 -1.83
C LEU A 64 3.89 6.22 -0.44
N THR A 65 4.87 5.48 0.08
CA THR A 65 5.40 5.74 1.44
C THR A 65 6.06 7.12 1.58
N ALA A 66 6.54 7.71 0.47
CA ALA A 66 7.13 9.04 0.47
C ALA A 66 6.12 10.14 0.83
N SER A 67 4.86 9.95 0.46
CA SER A 67 3.77 10.88 0.76
C SER A 67 2.92 10.40 1.95
N ARG A 68 2.84 9.08 2.15
CA ARG A 68 2.05 8.38 3.18
C ARG A 68 2.98 7.63 4.14
N PRO A 69 3.68 8.32 5.06
CA PRO A 69 4.58 7.65 6.00
C PRO A 69 3.82 6.73 6.97
N ASP A 70 2.51 6.92 7.14
CA ASP A 70 1.63 6.09 7.95
C ASP A 70 1.54 4.62 7.48
N ILE A 71 1.86 4.34 6.21
CA ILE A 71 1.94 2.97 5.68
C ILE A 71 3.37 2.42 5.59
N LEU A 72 4.40 3.24 5.81
CA LEU A 72 5.81 2.87 5.58
C LEU A 72 6.20 1.59 6.31
N PHE A 73 5.91 1.53 7.62
CA PHE A 73 6.25 0.37 8.44
C PHE A 73 5.64 -0.93 7.90
N ALA A 74 4.37 -0.86 7.48
CA ALA A 74 3.66 -2.01 6.94
C ALA A 74 4.29 -2.51 5.63
N VAL A 75 4.63 -1.58 4.73
CA VAL A 75 5.27 -1.89 3.45
C VAL A 75 6.67 -2.45 3.65
N SER A 76 7.46 -1.89 4.59
CA SER A 76 8.81 -2.37 4.90
C SER A 76 8.87 -3.78 5.49
N ILE A 77 7.80 -4.24 6.15
CA ILE A 77 7.71 -5.64 6.58
C ILE A 77 7.42 -6.53 5.36
N LEU A 78 6.47 -6.15 4.53
CA LEU A 78 6.02 -6.94 3.39
C LEU A 78 7.06 -7.05 2.26
N SER A 79 7.94 -6.06 2.12
CA SER A 79 9.02 -6.10 1.12
C SER A 79 10.02 -7.24 1.33
N ARG A 80 10.13 -7.77 2.56
CA ARG A 80 11.03 -8.90 2.90
C ARG A 80 10.62 -10.21 2.23
N PHE A 81 9.38 -10.30 1.74
CA PHE A 81 8.80 -11.50 1.15
C PHE A 81 8.71 -11.43 -0.38
N MET A 82 9.41 -10.50 -1.03
CA MET A 82 9.37 -10.31 -2.50
C MET A 82 9.88 -11.49 -3.33
N HIS A 83 10.73 -12.35 -2.76
CA HIS A 83 11.31 -13.52 -3.44
C HIS A 83 10.56 -14.82 -3.17
N SER A 84 9.66 -14.83 -2.19
CA SER A 84 8.84 -16.00 -1.88
C SER A 84 7.53 -15.55 -1.23
N PRO A 85 6.68 -14.82 -1.97
CA PRO A 85 5.43 -14.33 -1.42
C PRO A 85 4.43 -15.48 -1.26
N ARG A 86 3.63 -15.34 -0.22
CA ARG A 86 2.59 -16.30 0.15
C ARG A 86 1.25 -15.58 0.18
N GLU A 87 0.16 -16.34 0.16
CA GLU A 87 -1.17 -15.77 0.11
C GLU A 87 -1.42 -14.81 1.28
N THR A 88 -0.96 -15.15 2.48
CA THR A 88 -1.04 -14.29 3.67
C THR A 88 -0.31 -12.96 3.49
N HIS A 89 0.90 -12.97 2.90
CA HIS A 89 1.66 -11.76 2.55
C HIS A 89 0.85 -10.90 1.57
N PHE A 90 0.25 -11.52 0.56
CA PHE A 90 -0.54 -10.79 -0.44
C PHE A 90 -1.86 -10.24 0.11
N ILE A 91 -2.52 -10.97 1.02
CA ILE A 91 -3.70 -10.50 1.76
C ILE A 91 -3.33 -9.29 2.61
N ALA A 92 -2.20 -9.33 3.31
CA ALA A 92 -1.69 -8.20 4.08
C ALA A 92 -1.39 -6.98 3.19
N ALA A 93 -0.77 -7.19 2.01
CA ALA A 93 -0.53 -6.11 1.04
C ALA A 93 -1.84 -5.52 0.49
N LYS A 94 -2.84 -6.37 0.17
CA LYS A 94 -4.18 -5.93 -0.24
C LYS A 94 -4.90 -5.18 0.87
N ARG A 95 -4.64 -5.47 2.15
CA ARG A 95 -5.19 -4.69 3.26
C ARG A 95 -4.69 -3.24 3.25
N ILE A 96 -3.42 -3.00 2.91
CA ILE A 96 -2.88 -1.64 2.76
C ILE A 96 -3.65 -0.90 1.65
N LEU A 97 -3.96 -1.56 0.53
CA LEU A 97 -4.81 -0.97 -0.52
C LEU A 97 -6.21 -0.59 0.00
N ARG A 98 -6.84 -1.45 0.82
CA ARG A 98 -8.14 -1.13 1.46
C ARG A 98 -8.04 0.08 2.38
N TYR A 99 -6.94 0.21 3.10
CA TYR A 99 -6.69 1.37 3.95
C TYR A 99 -6.47 2.65 3.12
N ILE A 100 -5.69 2.56 2.02
CA ILE A 100 -5.52 3.66 1.07
C ILE A 100 -6.86 4.09 0.49
N LYS A 101 -7.72 3.15 0.09
CA LYS A 101 -9.07 3.45 -0.42
C LYS A 101 -9.89 4.28 0.57
N GLY A 102 -9.87 3.92 1.86
CA GLY A 102 -10.58 4.64 2.91
C GLY A 102 -9.97 6.00 3.27
N THR A 103 -8.71 6.23 2.88
CA THR A 103 -7.96 7.44 3.23
C THR A 103 -7.53 8.24 2.00
N ILE A 104 -8.09 7.93 0.82
CA ILE A 104 -7.69 8.55 -0.45
C ILE A 104 -8.03 10.04 -0.50
N ASP A 105 -9.11 10.43 0.19
CA ASP A 105 -9.55 11.81 0.36
C ASP A 105 -9.00 12.46 1.62
N LEU A 106 -8.48 11.66 2.56
CA LEU A 106 -7.86 12.12 3.82
C LEU A 106 -6.36 12.44 3.65
N GLY A 107 -5.77 12.07 2.52
CA GLY A 107 -4.32 12.05 2.31
C GLY A 107 -3.70 13.37 1.84
N ILE A 108 -3.24 14.16 2.81
CA ILE A 108 -2.09 15.10 2.78
C ILE A 108 -2.39 16.55 2.38
N PHE A 109 -2.87 17.35 3.35
CA PHE A 109 -2.53 18.76 3.43
C PHE A 109 -1.12 18.85 4.05
N CYS A 110 -0.09 19.19 3.27
CA CYS A 110 1.19 19.62 3.81
C CYS A 110 1.12 21.14 4.09
N PRO A 111 0.87 21.60 5.32
CA PRO A 111 1.20 22.97 5.68
C PRO A 111 2.74 23.09 5.68
N LYS A 112 3.28 24.15 5.06
CA LYS A 112 4.71 24.41 5.15
C LYS A 112 5.08 24.75 6.60
N SER A 113 6.12 24.10 7.10
CA SER A 113 6.97 24.65 8.16
C SER A 113 7.64 25.92 7.63
N SER A 114 7.58 26.97 8.46
CA SER A 114 8.00 28.35 8.22
C SER A 114 9.41 28.53 7.69
#